data_AF-A0A0G4JT89-F1
#
_entry.id   AF-A0A0G4JT89-F1
#
_cell.length_a   1.000
_cell.length_b   1.000
_cell.length_c   1.000
_cell.angle_alpha   90.00
_cell.angle_beta   90.00
_cell.angle_gamma   90.00
#
_symmetry.space_group_name_H-M   'P 1'
#
loop_
_entity.id
_entity.type
_entity.pdbx_description
1 polymer ?
#
loop_
_entity_poly.entity_id
_entity_poly.type
_entity_poly.pdbx_seq_one_letter_code
_entity_poly.pdbx_strand_id
1 'polypeptide(L)'
;MISKKPKIKIIALIKFMLKIFVAMFITIMILWLIDSTYSNIRTYQGYCTWDEERMGKRFTTEERLDIAINYYLKNQNFIDFSEIEIIENNNRRRRNFFEDLENRFTLIPYGNKEEFLKENPECCELTTWGEQFGFWERADGIGDGMFIFQHKIRYIDKKTGIHKEIMSKDTNYQVNNCGYARRG
;
A
#
# COMPACT_ATOMS: atom_id res chain seq x y z
N MET A 1 -57.32 22.62 -37.12
CA MET A 1 -56.22 21.68 -37.46
C MET A 1 -55.12 21.80 -36.41
N ILE A 2 -54.94 20.76 -35.58
CA ILE A 2 -53.93 20.74 -34.52
C ILE A 2 -52.56 20.58 -35.18
N SER A 3 -51.73 21.61 -35.10
CA SER A 3 -50.35 21.61 -35.60
C SER A 3 -49.49 20.64 -34.78
N LYS A 4 -49.42 19.37 -35.21
CA LYS A 4 -48.39 18.45 -34.77
C LYS A 4 -47.14 18.74 -35.60
N LYS A 5 -46.15 19.44 -35.03
CA LYS A 5 -44.70 19.23 -35.29
C LYS A 5 -43.81 20.21 -34.50
N PRO A 6 -43.36 19.81 -33.30
CA PRO A 6 -42.02 20.20 -32.84
C PRO A 6 -41.13 18.99 -32.46
N LYS A 7 -41.68 17.76 -32.46
CA LYS A 7 -40.95 16.57 -31.96
C LYS A 7 -39.70 16.21 -32.77
N ILE A 8 -39.67 16.47 -34.07
CA ILE A 8 -38.54 16.09 -34.95
C ILE A 8 -37.29 16.93 -34.66
N LYS A 9 -37.43 18.24 -34.40
CA LYS A 9 -36.30 19.13 -34.08
C LYS A 9 -35.70 18.82 -32.71
N ILE A 10 -36.54 18.48 -31.72
CA ILE A 10 -36.10 18.11 -30.37
C ILE A 10 -35.31 16.78 -30.41
N ILE A 11 -35.76 15.78 -31.15
CA ILE A 11 -35.03 14.50 -31.30
C ILE A 11 -33.67 14.70 -31.98
N ALA A 12 -33.59 15.57 -32.99
CA ALA A 12 -32.32 15.90 -33.65
C ALA A 12 -31.34 16.62 -32.69
N LEU A 13 -31.85 17.57 -31.89
CA LEU A 13 -31.07 18.27 -30.87
C LEU A 13 -30.56 17.31 -29.79
N ILE A 14 -31.41 16.42 -29.28
CA ILE A 14 -31.02 15.40 -28.28
C ILE A 14 -29.94 14.47 -28.84
N LYS A 15 -30.09 13.99 -30.10
CA LYS A 15 -29.07 13.15 -30.74
C LYS A 15 -27.74 13.89 -30.93
N PHE A 16 -27.78 15.18 -31.23
CA PHE A 16 -26.58 16.01 -31.36
C PHE A 16 -25.88 16.21 -30.01
N MET A 17 -26.63 16.54 -28.96
CA MET A 17 -26.10 16.65 -27.58
C MET A 17 -25.51 15.33 -27.10
N LEU A 18 -26.18 14.20 -27.36
CA LEU A 18 -25.68 12.88 -26.98
C LEU A 18 -24.34 12.56 -27.65
N LYS A 19 -24.15 12.92 -28.92
CA LYS A 19 -22.86 12.75 -29.60
C LYS A 19 -21.75 13.58 -28.96
N ILE A 20 -22.05 14.80 -28.54
CA ILE A 20 -21.09 15.66 -27.82
C ILE A 20 -20.72 15.01 -26.49
N PHE A 21 -21.69 14.54 -25.70
CA PHE A 21 -21.43 13.90 -24.42
C PHE A 21 -20.61 12.60 -24.58
N VAL A 22 -20.92 11.78 -25.57
CA VAL A 22 -20.15 10.57 -25.87
C VAL A 22 -18.73 10.93 -26.28
N ALA A 23 -18.53 11.93 -27.13
CA ALA A 23 -17.20 12.39 -27.51
C ALA A 23 -16.40 12.92 -26.31
N MET A 24 -17.03 13.74 -25.45
CA MET A 24 -16.39 14.22 -24.22
C MET A 24 -16.00 13.08 -23.28
N PHE A 25 -16.89 12.10 -23.07
CA PHE A 25 -16.63 10.95 -22.22
C PHE A 25 -15.45 10.11 -22.76
N ILE A 26 -15.42 9.84 -24.07
CA ILE A 26 -14.31 9.13 -24.71
C ILE A 26 -13.00 9.90 -24.51
N THR A 27 -13.00 11.22 -24.73
CA THR A 27 -11.79 12.05 -24.55
C THR A 27 -11.29 12.02 -23.11
N ILE A 28 -12.19 12.15 -22.12
CA ILE A 28 -11.82 12.06 -20.69
C ILE A 28 -11.22 10.70 -20.38
N MET A 29 -11.81 9.63 -20.91
CA MET A 29 -11.32 8.27 -20.69
C MET A 29 -9.94 8.02 -21.31
N ILE A 30 -9.68 8.57 -22.51
CA ILE A 30 -8.37 8.51 -23.17
C ILE A 30 -7.34 9.28 -22.33
N LEU A 31 -7.65 10.50 -21.88
CA LEU A 31 -6.74 11.31 -21.06
C LEU A 31 -6.38 10.59 -19.75
N TRP A 32 -7.38 10.00 -19.08
CA TRP A 32 -7.17 9.23 -17.86
C TRP A 32 -6.29 7.98 -18.10
N LEU A 33 -6.51 7.28 -19.22
CA LEU A 33 -5.70 6.12 -19.58
C LEU A 33 -4.24 6.51 -19.85
N ILE A 34 -4.01 7.61 -20.58
CA ILE A 34 -2.66 8.12 -20.87
C ILE A 34 -1.95 8.49 -19.58
N ASP A 35 -2.60 9.26 -18.70
CA ASP A 35 -2.03 9.72 -17.44
C ASP A 35 -1.68 8.56 -16.50
N SER A 36 -2.60 7.59 -16.37
CA SER A 36 -2.37 6.36 -15.61
C SER A 36 -1.20 5.55 -16.18
N THR A 37 -1.15 5.35 -17.50
CA THR A 37 -0.07 4.60 -18.15
C THR A 37 1.27 5.31 -18.00
N TYR A 38 1.31 6.63 -18.17
CA TYR A 38 2.51 7.43 -18.05
C TYR A 38 3.07 7.43 -16.62
N SER A 39 2.19 7.59 -15.63
CA SER A 39 2.56 7.54 -14.21
C SER A 39 3.07 6.16 -13.80
N ASN A 40 2.42 5.09 -14.28
CA ASN A 40 2.87 3.72 -14.03
C ASN A 40 4.23 3.43 -14.68
N ILE A 41 4.47 3.87 -15.92
CA ILE A 41 5.75 3.67 -16.61
C ILE A 41 6.88 4.43 -15.93
N ARG A 42 6.66 5.69 -15.53
CA ARG A 42 7.67 6.48 -14.81
C ARG A 42 8.03 5.87 -13.46
N THR A 43 7.02 5.41 -12.72
CA THR A 43 7.22 4.70 -11.45
C THR A 43 8.03 3.42 -11.66
N TYR A 44 7.74 2.64 -12.71
CA TYR A 44 8.49 1.44 -13.07
C TYR A 44 9.95 1.74 -13.48
N GLN A 45 10.20 2.92 -14.06
CA GLN A 45 11.54 3.40 -14.43
C GLN A 45 12.28 4.11 -13.28
N GLY A 46 11.74 4.10 -12.06
CA GLY A 46 12.37 4.71 -10.89
C GLY A 46 12.31 6.25 -10.85
N TYR A 47 11.50 6.86 -11.71
CA TYR A 47 11.20 8.30 -11.67
C TYR A 47 10.03 8.57 -10.72
N CYS A 48 10.28 9.39 -9.70
CA CYS A 48 9.23 9.83 -8.79
C CYS A 48 8.23 10.71 -9.53
N THR A 49 7.00 10.22 -9.66
CA THR A 49 5.87 10.97 -10.19
C THR A 49 5.46 12.05 -9.20
N TRP A 50 5.04 13.21 -9.71
CA TRP A 50 4.50 14.28 -8.89
C TRP A 50 3.10 13.89 -8.44
N ASP A 51 2.95 13.41 -7.20
CA ASP A 51 1.68 13.43 -6.48
C ASP A 51 1.69 14.55 -5.42
N GLU A 52 0.51 14.94 -4.91
CA GLU A 52 0.37 16.05 -3.96
C GLU A 52 1.18 15.86 -2.66
N GLU A 53 1.64 14.65 -2.36
CA GLU A 53 2.39 14.31 -1.14
C GLU A 53 3.91 14.12 -1.40
N ARG A 54 4.31 13.74 -2.63
CA ARG A 54 5.65 13.21 -2.95
C ARG A 54 6.24 13.93 -4.15
N MET A 55 6.48 15.23 -3.98
CA MET A 55 6.99 16.23 -4.94
C MET A 55 8.29 15.84 -5.70
N GLY A 56 8.31 14.75 -6.47
CA GLY A 56 9.50 14.27 -7.18
C GLY A 56 10.71 13.97 -6.28
N LYS A 57 10.54 13.96 -4.94
CA LYS A 57 11.62 13.81 -3.98
C LYS A 57 12.08 12.36 -3.93
N ARG A 58 13.39 12.17 -4.05
CA ARG A 58 14.05 10.89 -3.73
C ARG A 58 14.31 10.83 -2.24
N PHE A 59 13.91 9.74 -1.60
CA PHE A 59 14.09 9.53 -0.17
C PHE A 59 15.39 8.77 0.12
N THR A 60 16.09 9.22 1.15
CA THR A 60 17.25 8.52 1.71
C THR A 60 16.84 7.17 2.32
N THR A 61 17.82 6.33 2.64
CA THR A 61 17.54 5.05 3.31
C THR A 61 16.87 5.24 4.68
N GLU A 62 17.30 6.23 5.45
CA GLU A 62 16.71 6.54 6.76
C GLU A 62 15.26 7.03 6.63
N GLU A 63 14.99 7.94 5.69
CA GLU A 63 13.61 8.39 5.42
C GLU A 63 12.72 7.24 4.91
N ARG A 64 13.29 6.32 4.12
CA ARG A 64 12.55 5.13 3.66
C ARG A 64 12.23 4.17 4.80
N LEU A 65 13.14 4.01 5.76
CA LEU A 65 12.88 3.25 6.98
C LEU A 65 11.74 3.88 7.78
N ASP A 66 11.75 5.21 7.94
CA ASP A 66 10.68 5.95 8.61
C ASP A 66 9.33 5.76 7.93
N ILE A 67 9.31 5.79 6.60
CA ILE A 67 8.11 5.50 5.80
C ILE A 67 7.65 4.04 6.02
N ALA A 68 8.56 3.07 6.06
CA ALA A 68 8.24 1.68 6.32
C ALA A 68 7.61 1.48 7.71
N ILE A 69 8.18 2.10 8.76
CA ILE A 69 7.66 2.01 10.12
C ILE A 69 6.28 2.62 10.20
N ASN A 70 6.08 3.81 9.63
CA ASN A 70 4.77 4.45 9.61
C ASN A 70 3.73 3.64 8.82
N TYR A 71 4.15 3.00 7.73
CA TYR A 71 3.30 2.08 6.98
C TYR A 71 2.91 0.85 7.81
N TYR A 72 3.84 0.26 8.55
CA TYR A 72 3.55 -0.81 9.51
C TYR A 72 2.55 -0.35 10.55
N LEU A 73 2.81 0.75 11.26
CA LEU A 73 1.94 1.27 12.32
C LEU A 73 0.51 1.53 11.82
N LYS A 74 0.36 2.10 10.61
CA LYS A 74 -0.96 2.33 9.98
C LYS A 74 -1.73 1.04 9.71
N ASN A 75 -1.03 -0.05 9.41
CA ASN A 75 -1.62 -1.33 9.02
C ASN A 75 -1.44 -2.41 10.10
N GLN A 76 -1.01 -2.02 11.30
CA GLN A 76 -0.46 -2.93 12.32
C GLN A 76 -1.41 -4.08 12.63
N ASN A 77 -2.69 -3.78 12.86
CA ASN A 77 -3.68 -4.79 13.21
C ASN A 77 -3.76 -5.91 12.16
N PHE A 78 -3.80 -5.53 10.88
CA PHE A 78 -3.89 -6.49 9.79
C PHE A 78 -2.63 -7.36 9.71
N ILE A 79 -1.46 -6.73 9.83
CA ILE A 79 -0.16 -7.40 9.72
C ILE A 79 0.05 -8.36 10.88
N ASP A 80 -0.15 -7.89 12.11
CA ASP A 80 0.10 -8.65 13.33
C ASP A 80 -0.87 -9.84 13.44
N PHE A 81 -2.16 -9.67 13.11
CA PHE A 81 -3.08 -10.81 13.06
C PHE A 81 -2.67 -11.85 12.02
N SER A 82 -2.19 -11.44 10.84
CA SER A 82 -1.71 -12.39 9.84
C SER A 82 -0.51 -13.21 10.33
N GLU A 83 0.37 -12.65 11.15
CA GLU A 83 1.50 -13.38 11.76
C GLU A 83 1.02 -14.31 12.88
N ILE A 84 0.12 -13.82 13.74
CA ILE A 84 -0.51 -14.64 14.81
C ILE A 84 -1.20 -15.85 14.19
N GLU A 85 -1.89 -15.70 13.06
CA GLU A 85 -2.52 -16.80 12.35
C GLU A 85 -1.52 -17.92 12.06
N ILE A 86 -0.41 -17.57 11.42
CA ILE A 86 0.62 -18.50 10.97
C ILE A 86 1.19 -19.21 12.20
N ILE A 87 1.53 -18.47 13.25
CA ILE A 87 2.19 -19.02 14.43
C ILE A 87 1.23 -19.91 15.26
N GLU A 88 0.01 -19.46 15.53
CA GLU A 88 -0.96 -20.19 16.34
C GLU A 88 -1.62 -21.36 15.57
N ASN A 89 -1.53 -21.39 14.24
CA ASN A 89 -2.11 -22.44 13.39
C ASN A 89 -1.05 -23.35 12.72
N ASN A 90 0.09 -23.57 13.37
CA ASN A 90 1.16 -24.46 12.90
C ASN A 90 1.64 -24.15 11.47
N ASN A 91 1.88 -22.87 11.19
CA ASN A 91 2.32 -22.32 9.91
C ASN A 91 1.35 -22.54 8.74
N ARG A 92 0.03 -22.53 8.99
CA ARG A 92 -1.00 -22.68 7.95
C ARG A 92 -1.93 -21.46 7.89
N ARG A 93 -2.21 -20.98 6.68
CA ARG A 93 -3.20 -19.92 6.41
C ARG A 93 -4.58 -20.49 6.08
N ARG A 94 -5.64 -19.84 6.54
CA ARG A 94 -7.06 -20.12 6.29
C ARG A 94 -7.69 -18.94 5.57
N ARG A 95 -8.68 -19.19 4.70
CA ARG A 95 -9.28 -18.13 3.85
C ARG A 95 -10.06 -17.04 4.61
N ASN A 96 -10.54 -17.31 5.84
CA ASN A 96 -11.40 -16.40 6.62
C ASN A 96 -10.88 -16.19 8.06
N PHE A 97 -9.56 -16.09 8.22
CA PHE A 97 -8.95 -16.12 9.55
C PHE A 97 -9.15 -14.86 10.38
N PHE A 98 -9.36 -13.71 9.72
CA PHE A 98 -9.28 -12.41 10.38
C PHE A 98 -10.36 -12.23 11.45
N GLU A 99 -11.61 -12.53 11.12
CA GLU A 99 -12.74 -12.44 12.05
C GLU A 99 -12.61 -13.43 13.22
N ASP A 100 -12.11 -14.64 12.95
CA ASP A 100 -11.83 -15.64 13.99
C ASP A 100 -10.76 -15.15 14.97
N LEU A 101 -9.69 -14.52 14.46
CA LEU A 101 -8.63 -13.97 15.29
C LEU A 101 -9.09 -12.74 16.06
N GLU A 102 -9.85 -11.84 15.46
CA GLU A 102 -10.43 -10.69 16.17
C GLU A 102 -11.37 -11.14 17.29
N ASN A 103 -12.12 -12.23 17.11
CA ASN A 103 -12.98 -12.78 18.15
C ASN A 103 -12.20 -13.50 19.25
N ARG A 104 -11.03 -14.07 18.94
CA ARG A 104 -10.22 -14.85 19.88
C ARG A 104 -9.15 -14.04 20.60
N PHE A 105 -8.61 -13.01 19.98
CA PHE A 105 -7.45 -12.27 20.45
C PHE A 105 -7.72 -10.77 20.51
N THR A 106 -7.08 -10.09 21.45
CA THR A 106 -7.00 -8.63 21.49
C THR A 106 -5.56 -8.22 21.21
N LEU A 107 -5.30 -7.52 20.11
CA LEU A 107 -3.99 -6.96 19.83
C LEU A 107 -3.68 -5.78 20.77
N ILE A 108 -2.41 -5.64 21.13
CA ILE A 108 -1.87 -4.50 21.86
C ILE A 108 -0.94 -3.74 20.90
N PRO A 109 -1.47 -2.79 20.11
CA PRO A 109 -0.68 -2.10 19.10
C PRO A 109 0.37 -1.18 19.72
N TYR A 110 1.35 -0.75 18.93
CA TYR A 110 2.26 0.32 19.30
C TYR A 110 1.56 1.66 19.07
N GLY A 111 1.71 2.60 20.00
CA GLY A 111 1.10 3.93 19.89
C GLY A 111 1.80 4.86 18.91
N ASN A 112 3.11 4.69 18.72
CA ASN A 112 3.93 5.53 17.86
C ASN A 112 5.27 4.85 17.48
N LYS A 113 6.04 5.52 16.63
CA LYS A 113 7.35 5.10 16.16
C LYS A 113 8.36 4.96 17.31
N GLU A 114 8.34 5.88 18.27
CA GLU A 114 9.28 5.90 19.38
C GLU A 114 9.09 4.67 20.28
N GLU A 115 7.84 4.30 20.57
CA GLU A 115 7.50 3.08 21.30
C GLU A 115 7.96 1.84 20.52
N PHE A 116 7.66 1.79 19.22
CA PHE A 116 8.06 0.68 18.36
C PHE A 116 9.57 0.45 18.38
N LEU A 117 10.37 1.50 18.17
CA LEU A 117 11.84 1.40 18.17
C LEU A 117 12.42 1.10 19.55
N LYS A 118 11.80 1.61 20.62
CA LYS A 118 12.22 1.31 21.99
C LYS A 118 12.02 -0.17 22.36
N GLU A 119 10.88 -0.74 21.97
CA GLU A 119 10.55 -2.15 22.23
C GLU A 119 11.28 -3.10 21.27
N ASN A 120 11.71 -2.62 20.11
CA ASN A 120 12.36 -3.40 19.06
C ASN A 120 13.68 -2.74 18.61
N PRO A 121 14.70 -2.66 19.49
CA PRO A 121 15.96 -1.98 19.17
C PRO A 121 16.78 -2.67 18.08
N GLU A 122 16.53 -3.97 17.86
CA GLU A 122 17.16 -4.76 16.79
C GLU A 122 16.38 -4.66 15.47
N CYS A 123 15.20 -4.04 15.48
CA CYS A 123 14.58 -3.60 14.24
C CYS A 123 15.28 -2.31 13.76
N CYS A 124 15.53 -2.11 12.47
CA CYS A 124 15.15 -2.92 11.33
C CYS A 124 16.34 -3.06 10.38
N GLU A 125 16.55 -4.26 9.84
CA GLU A 125 17.68 -4.52 8.97
C GLU A 125 17.35 -4.11 7.53
N LEU A 126 18.15 -3.21 6.96
CA LEU A 126 18.14 -3.00 5.51
C LEU A 126 18.71 -4.26 4.87
N THR A 127 17.87 -4.96 4.12
CA THR A 127 18.33 -6.03 3.22
C THR A 127 18.26 -5.51 1.79
N THR A 128 19.42 -5.40 1.15
CA THR A 128 19.45 -5.28 -0.30
C THR A 128 19.16 -6.67 -0.88
N TRP A 129 17.92 -6.94 -1.27
CA TRP A 129 17.65 -8.14 -2.06
C TRP A 129 18.29 -7.99 -3.44
N GLY A 130 19.35 -8.76 -3.65
CA GLY A 130 19.76 -9.27 -4.94
C GLY A 130 20.78 -8.41 -5.69
N GLU A 131 21.81 -9.11 -6.17
CA GLU A 131 22.64 -8.73 -7.32
C GLU A 131 21.83 -8.49 -8.61
N GLN A 132 20.49 -8.61 -8.57
CA GLN A 132 19.56 -8.38 -9.68
C GLN A 132 19.35 -6.91 -10.03
N PHE A 133 19.64 -5.97 -9.11
CA PHE A 133 19.71 -4.55 -9.45
C PHE A 133 21.12 -4.19 -9.90
N GLY A 134 21.23 -3.62 -11.09
CA GLY A 134 22.50 -3.22 -11.69
C GLY A 134 23.30 -2.31 -10.75
N PHE A 135 24.63 -2.37 -10.82
CA PHE A 135 25.52 -1.48 -10.07
C PHE A 135 25.09 -0.01 -10.15
N TRP A 136 24.59 0.42 -11.32
CA TRP A 136 24.10 1.78 -11.58
C TRP A 136 22.79 2.12 -10.87
N GLU A 137 21.86 1.18 -10.71
CA GLU A 137 20.60 1.40 -9.98
C GLU A 137 20.84 1.57 -8.47
N ARG A 138 21.91 0.92 -7.97
CA ARG A 138 22.44 1.10 -6.61
C ARG A 138 23.23 2.39 -6.45
N ALA A 139 24.07 2.74 -7.43
CA ALA A 139 24.91 3.94 -7.39
C ALA A 139 24.10 5.24 -7.49
N ASP A 140 22.98 5.25 -8.21
CA ASP A 140 22.14 6.44 -8.40
C ASP A 140 21.03 6.61 -7.34
N GLY A 141 20.93 5.69 -6.38
CA GLY A 141 19.86 5.69 -5.37
C GLY A 141 18.46 5.46 -5.96
N ILE A 142 18.39 4.77 -7.10
CA ILE A 142 17.15 4.54 -7.86
C ILE A 142 16.43 3.26 -7.41
N GLY A 143 17.14 2.31 -6.80
CA GLY A 143 16.57 1.04 -6.35
C GLY A 143 15.69 1.12 -5.09
N ASP A 144 14.82 0.12 -4.95
CA ASP A 144 13.97 -0.09 -3.77
C ASP A 144 14.82 -0.42 -2.53
N GLY A 145 14.44 0.15 -1.38
CA GLY A 145 14.96 -0.26 -0.08
C GLY A 145 14.05 -1.34 0.50
N MET A 146 14.57 -2.53 0.77
CA MET A 146 13.83 -3.58 1.45
C MET A 146 14.31 -3.69 2.91
N PHE A 147 13.35 -3.64 3.83
CA PHE A 147 13.59 -3.64 5.26
C PHE A 147 12.94 -4.88 5.86
N ILE A 148 13.73 -5.67 6.57
CA ILE A 148 13.20 -6.79 7.36
C ILE A 148 12.83 -6.24 8.73
N PHE A 149 11.57 -6.46 9.08
CA PHE A 149 11.03 -6.06 10.37
C PHE A 149 10.97 -7.30 11.24
N GLN A 150 11.93 -7.40 12.17
CA GLN A 150 11.83 -8.32 13.29
C GLN A 150 11.32 -7.52 14.47
N HIS A 151 10.08 -7.77 14.86
CA HIS A 151 9.40 -7.02 15.90
C HIS A 151 8.54 -7.93 16.76
N LYS A 152 8.37 -7.55 18.02
CA LYS A 152 7.48 -8.21 18.95
C LYS A 152 6.03 -7.90 18.60
N ILE A 153 5.17 -8.90 18.67
CA ILE A 153 3.72 -8.78 18.56
C ILE A 153 3.14 -9.14 19.92
N ARG A 154 2.36 -8.21 20.49
CA ARG A 154 1.76 -8.32 21.83
C ARG A 154 0.25 -8.50 21.70
N TYR A 155 -0.30 -9.51 22.35
CA TYR A 155 -1.73 -9.80 22.28
C TYR A 155 -2.23 -10.54 23.52
N ILE A 156 -3.54 -10.52 23.73
CA ILE A 156 -4.21 -11.24 24.82
C ILE A 156 -5.13 -12.30 24.21
N ASP A 157 -5.04 -13.52 24.71
CA ASP A 157 -6.03 -14.57 24.41
C ASP A 157 -7.31 -14.30 25.21
N LYS A 158 -8.39 -13.93 24.53
CA LYS A 158 -9.66 -13.54 25.18
C LYS A 158 -10.31 -14.67 25.97
N LYS A 159 -10.04 -15.93 25.63
CA LYS A 159 -10.60 -17.09 26.33
C LYS A 159 -9.93 -17.29 27.68
N THR A 160 -8.62 -17.06 27.76
CA THR A 160 -7.81 -17.36 28.94
C THR A 160 -7.39 -16.12 29.74
N GLY A 161 -7.47 -14.93 29.13
CA GLY A 161 -6.94 -13.69 29.68
C GLY A 161 -5.40 -13.60 29.68
N ILE A 162 -4.71 -14.57 29.07
CA ILE A 162 -3.25 -14.66 29.12
C ILE A 162 -2.63 -13.67 28.11
N HIS A 163 -1.66 -12.89 28.59
CA HIS A 163 -0.79 -12.08 27.75
C HIS A 163 0.21 -12.97 27.01
N LYS A 164 0.31 -12.75 25.70
CA LYS A 164 1.23 -13.46 24.81
C LYS A 164 2.09 -12.46 24.06
N GLU A 165 3.33 -12.86 23.85
CA GLU A 165 4.30 -12.14 23.03
C GLU A 165 4.93 -13.15 22.05
N ILE A 166 4.97 -12.78 20.77
CA ILE A 166 5.64 -13.56 19.73
C ILE A 166 6.53 -12.63 18.92
N MET A 167 7.62 -13.14 18.37
CA MET A 167 8.42 -12.41 17.39
C MET A 167 7.86 -12.63 16.00
N SER A 168 7.70 -11.55 15.22
CA SER A 168 7.35 -11.61 13.81
C SER A 168 8.43 -12.37 13.03
N LYS A 169 8.00 -13.11 12.01
CA LYS A 169 8.90 -13.90 11.16
C LYS A 169 8.83 -13.50 9.70
N ASP A 170 7.64 -13.13 9.22
CA ASP A 170 7.36 -12.91 7.80
C ASP A 170 6.95 -11.44 7.53
N THR A 171 7.58 -10.51 8.24
CA THR A 171 7.31 -9.08 8.06
C THR A 171 8.51 -8.41 7.39
N ASN A 172 8.31 -8.06 6.11
CA ASN A 172 9.25 -7.27 5.35
C ASN A 172 8.51 -6.17 4.57
N TYR A 173 9.17 -5.04 4.40
CA TYR A 173 8.64 -3.89 3.67
C TYR A 173 9.60 -3.48 2.58
N GLN A 174 9.04 -3.25 1.41
CA GLN A 174 9.74 -2.62 0.31
C GLN A 174 9.27 -1.19 0.22
N VAL A 175 10.21 -0.24 0.28
CA VAL A 175 9.97 1.17 0.07
C VAL A 175 10.81 1.62 -1.11
N ASN A 176 10.14 1.99 -2.20
CA ASN A 176 10.86 2.50 -3.35
C ASN A 176 11.53 3.84 -3.03
N ASN A 177 12.46 4.26 -3.90
CA ASN A 177 13.15 5.55 -3.80
C ASN A 177 12.20 6.77 -3.77
N CYS A 178 10.92 6.59 -4.10
CA CYS A 178 9.87 7.62 -4.13
C CYS A 178 8.88 7.53 -2.95
N GLY A 179 9.15 6.67 -1.96
CA GLY A 179 8.37 6.58 -0.72
C GLY A 179 7.09 5.72 -0.83
N TYR A 180 6.91 4.94 -1.89
CA TYR A 180 5.84 3.95 -1.96
C TYR A 180 6.25 2.72 -1.15
N ALA A 181 5.58 2.53 -0.02
CA ALA A 181 5.72 1.35 0.82
C ALA A 181 4.72 0.25 0.44
N ARG A 182 5.18 -0.99 0.41
CA ARG A 182 4.36 -2.19 0.34
C ARG A 182 4.92 -3.27 1.24
N ARG A 183 4.06 -4.12 1.78
CA ARG A 183 4.48 -5.39 2.38
C ARG A 183 4.97 -6.32 1.26
N GLY A 184 6.16 -6.88 1.39
CA GLY A 184 6.73 -7.83 0.41
C GLY A 184 6.40 -9.29 0.71
#